data_AF-J2SLV2-F1
#
_entry.id   AF-J2SLV2-F1
#
_cell.length_a   1.000
_cell.length_b   1.000
_cell.length_c   1.000
_cell.angle_alpha   90.00
_cell.angle_beta   90.00
_cell.angle_gamma   90.00
#
_symmetry.space_group_name_H-M   'P 1'
#
loop_
_entity.id
_entity.type
_entity.pdbx_description
1 polymer ?
#
loop_
_entity_poly.entity_id
_entity_poly.type
_entity_poly.pdbx_seq_one_letter_code
_entity_poly.pdbx_strand_id
1 'polypeptide(L)'
;MNKIFLILSFLFFLSISNAQDTLATAEPPKATSVKYTEKDIQIDSDTIETKTFPKNFKKKYTDSDFVYEYKTPEKNWWDHFKEWLASILNNLFRFSSNEASMNFVSILLKVLAVLIVVFVIYLIAKALINKDGQWIFGKDANKKTIYYSDIEKNIHLLDFEKLIAASIESGEKRIAVRYYYLWLLKVMAQNHYIEWDIEKTNSDYLYEIQGPAHKEEFTYLSYLYNYIWYGEFEIDETMFRKAENRFKNAIKTFSNE
;
A
#
# COMPACT_ATOMS: atom_id res chain seq x y z
N MET A 1 -16.76 -4.77 8.89
CA MET A 1 -15.64 -5.60 8.40
C MET A 1 -16.20 -6.94 7.94
N ASN A 2 -16.43 -7.09 6.63
CA ASN A 2 -17.15 -8.25 6.09
C ASN A 2 -16.29 -9.52 6.14
N LYS A 3 -16.87 -10.61 6.64
CA LYS A 3 -16.23 -11.93 6.81
C LYS A 3 -15.53 -12.44 5.53
N ILE A 4 -15.99 -12.00 4.36
CA ILE A 4 -15.44 -12.34 3.04
C ILE A 4 -14.03 -11.75 2.82
N PHE A 5 -13.75 -10.54 3.32
CA PHE A 5 -12.41 -9.95 3.25
C PHE A 5 -11.43 -10.68 4.16
N LEU A 6 -11.91 -11.14 5.32
CA LEU A 6 -11.14 -11.97 6.23
C LEU A 6 -10.76 -13.30 5.57
N ILE A 7 -11.68 -13.91 4.82
CA ILE A 7 -11.44 -15.16 4.08
C ILE A 7 -10.46 -14.96 2.91
N LEU A 8 -10.59 -13.87 2.15
CA LEU A 8 -9.68 -13.56 1.02
C LEU A 8 -8.28 -13.17 1.49
N SER A 9 -8.18 -12.37 2.56
CA SER A 9 -6.90 -12.04 3.20
C SER A 9 -6.25 -13.30 3.78
N PHE A 10 -7.02 -14.14 4.47
CA PHE A 10 -6.54 -15.41 5.04
C PHE A 10 -5.98 -16.36 3.97
N LEU A 11 -6.64 -16.46 2.81
CA LEU A 11 -6.14 -17.26 1.68
C LEU A 11 -4.84 -16.71 1.06
N PHE A 12 -4.62 -15.40 1.06
CA PHE A 12 -3.39 -14.79 0.54
C PHE A 12 -2.22 -14.92 1.53
N PHE A 13 -2.48 -14.87 2.84
CA PHE A 13 -1.45 -15.05 3.88
C PHE A 13 -1.06 -16.51 4.13
N LEU A 14 -1.90 -17.48 3.76
CA LEU A 14 -1.58 -18.92 3.84
C LEU A 14 -0.42 -19.35 2.91
N SER A 15 -0.07 -18.54 1.91
CA SER A 15 1.00 -18.89 0.96
C SER A 15 2.39 -18.37 1.35
N ILE A 16 2.54 -17.69 2.50
CA ILE A 16 3.82 -17.16 2.96
C ILE A 16 4.06 -17.59 4.40
N SER A 17 4.32 -18.87 4.59
CA SER A 17 4.95 -19.38 5.80
C SER A 17 5.99 -20.41 5.40
N ASN A 18 7.05 -19.94 4.73
CA ASN A 18 8.32 -20.65 4.78
C ASN A 18 8.88 -20.44 6.19
N ALA A 19 8.44 -21.28 7.12
CA ALA A 19 9.12 -21.45 8.39
C ALA A 19 10.42 -22.21 8.09
N GLN A 20 11.43 -21.48 7.63
CA GLN A 20 12.78 -21.98 7.67
C GLN A 20 13.26 -21.70 9.09
N ASP A 21 13.28 -22.74 9.93
CA ASP A 21 13.97 -22.67 11.22
C ASP A 21 15.42 -22.30 10.94
N THR A 22 15.76 -21.03 11.18
CA THR A 22 17.14 -20.59 11.15
C THR A 22 17.81 -21.26 12.35
N LEU A 23 18.37 -22.45 12.13
CA LEU A 23 19.34 -23.04 13.06
C LEU A 23 20.34 -21.94 13.40
N ALA A 24 20.43 -21.59 14.67
CA ALA A 24 21.38 -20.61 15.17
C ALA A 24 22.78 -21.06 14.74
N THR A 25 23.25 -20.49 13.63
CA THR A 25 24.58 -20.70 13.12
C THR A 25 25.43 -19.88 14.07
N ALA A 26 26.06 -20.54 15.04
CA ALA A 26 27.07 -19.90 15.86
C ALA A 26 28.05 -19.24 14.90
N GLU A 27 28.13 -17.90 14.93
CA GLU A 27 29.11 -17.18 14.12
C GLU A 27 30.47 -17.79 14.44
N PRO A 28 31.20 -18.33 13.45
CA PRO A 28 32.56 -18.79 13.71
C PRO A 28 33.32 -17.63 14.34
N PRO A 29 34.21 -17.89 15.32
CA PRO A 29 34.92 -16.84 16.03
C PRO A 29 35.52 -15.89 15.00
N LYS A 30 35.24 -14.58 15.15
CA LYS A 30 35.80 -13.52 14.28
C LYS A 30 37.31 -13.61 14.35
N ALA A 31 37.90 -14.41 13.45
CA ALA A 31 39.32 -14.46 13.25
C ALA A 31 39.73 -13.07 12.76
N THR A 32 40.64 -12.43 13.50
CA THR A 32 41.23 -11.15 13.11
C THR A 32 41.73 -11.31 11.68
N SER A 33 41.17 -10.53 10.74
CA SER A 33 41.55 -10.59 9.34
C SER A 33 43.07 -10.37 9.24
N VAL A 34 43.81 -11.40 8.82
CA VAL A 34 45.25 -11.28 8.58
C VAL A 34 45.43 -10.26 7.46
N LYS A 35 46.03 -9.11 7.77
CA LYS A 35 46.36 -8.10 6.77
C LYS A 35 47.62 -8.55 6.04
N TYR A 36 47.45 -9.19 4.89
CA TYR A 36 48.56 -9.50 3.98
C TYR A 36 49.10 -8.21 3.36
N THR A 37 50.42 -8.09 3.29
CA THR A 37 51.12 -7.01 2.58
C THR A 37 51.53 -7.52 1.20
N GLU A 38 51.75 -6.65 0.21
CA GLU A 38 52.15 -7.07 -1.16
C GLU A 38 53.38 -7.99 -1.21
N LYS A 39 54.26 -7.90 -0.20
CA LYS A 39 55.43 -8.77 -0.05
C LYS A 39 55.10 -10.22 0.33
N ASP A 40 53.89 -10.48 0.82
CA ASP A 40 53.42 -11.80 1.27
C ASP A 40 52.72 -12.57 0.14
N ILE A 41 52.52 -11.92 -1.02
CA ILE A 41 51.83 -12.50 -2.17
C ILE A 41 52.87 -13.08 -3.13
N GLN A 42 53.01 -14.41 -3.17
CA GLN A 42 53.76 -15.07 -4.23
C GLN A 42 52.87 -15.24 -5.45
N ILE A 43 53.23 -14.60 -6.56
CA ILE A 43 52.49 -14.69 -7.82
C ILE A 43 52.96 -15.94 -8.55
N ASP A 44 52.06 -16.92 -8.65
CA ASP A 44 52.27 -18.12 -9.45
C ASP A 44 52.51 -17.72 -10.91
N SER A 45 53.72 -18.01 -11.40
CA SER A 45 54.16 -17.72 -12.77
C SER A 45 54.19 -18.99 -13.63
N ASP A 46 53.69 -20.11 -13.11
CA ASP A 46 53.67 -21.36 -13.85
C ASP A 46 52.71 -21.26 -15.04
N THR A 47 53.24 -21.59 -16.21
CA THR A 47 52.45 -21.60 -17.44
C THR A 47 51.65 -22.90 -17.49
N ILE A 48 50.36 -22.82 -17.17
CA ILE A 48 49.48 -23.99 -17.19
C ILE A 48 49.11 -24.33 -18.63
N GLU A 49 49.47 -25.54 -19.08
CA GLU A 49 48.99 -26.06 -20.35
C GLU A 49 47.47 -26.30 -20.30
N THR A 50 46.74 -25.73 -21.25
CA THR A 50 45.28 -25.90 -21.35
C THR A 50 44.94 -27.31 -21.81
N LYS A 51 44.47 -28.15 -20.88
CA LYS A 51 43.97 -29.49 -21.21
C LYS A 51 42.68 -29.37 -22.01
N THR A 52 42.68 -29.91 -23.23
CA THR A 52 41.49 -29.98 -24.09
C THR A 52 40.94 -31.41 -24.12
N PHE A 53 39.63 -31.54 -24.23
CA PHE A 53 39.01 -32.85 -24.36
C PHE A 53 39.26 -33.42 -25.77
N PRO A 54 39.58 -34.72 -25.91
CA PRO A 54 39.62 -35.37 -27.21
C PRO A 54 38.27 -35.23 -27.93
N LYS A 55 38.28 -35.03 -29.25
CA LYS A 55 37.05 -34.83 -30.06
C LYS A 55 35.99 -35.92 -29.85
N ASN A 56 36.40 -37.13 -29.47
CA ASN A 56 35.54 -38.30 -29.28
C ASN A 56 35.39 -38.72 -27.81
N PHE A 57 35.62 -37.85 -26.83
CA PHE A 57 35.61 -38.21 -25.40
C PHE A 57 34.33 -38.94 -24.97
N LYS A 58 33.17 -38.59 -25.55
CA LYS A 58 31.87 -39.21 -25.25
C LYS A 58 31.82 -40.73 -25.48
N LYS A 59 32.63 -41.27 -26.41
CA LYS A 59 32.67 -42.73 -26.67
C LYS A 59 33.19 -43.54 -25.48
N LYS A 60 33.90 -42.90 -24.54
CA LYS A 60 34.41 -43.54 -23.33
C LYS A 60 33.32 -43.74 -22.26
N TYR A 61 32.16 -43.13 -22.42
CA TYR A 61 31.11 -43.05 -21.40
C TYR A 61 29.81 -43.73 -21.85
N THR A 62 29.91 -44.77 -22.67
CA THR A 62 28.76 -45.54 -23.20
C THR A 62 28.53 -46.87 -22.49
N ASP A 63 29.42 -47.25 -21.57
CA ASP A 63 29.29 -48.49 -20.81
C ASP A 63 28.11 -48.43 -19.83
N SER A 64 27.64 -49.61 -19.40
CA SER A 64 26.53 -49.74 -18.44
C SER A 64 26.74 -48.96 -17.14
N ASP A 65 28.00 -48.79 -16.75
CA ASP A 65 28.42 -48.04 -15.55
C ASP A 65 28.07 -46.54 -15.64
N PHE A 66 27.77 -46.03 -16.84
CA PHE A 66 27.36 -44.65 -17.12
C PHE A 66 25.86 -44.52 -17.42
N VAL A 67 25.10 -45.61 -17.31
CA VAL A 67 23.63 -45.59 -17.38
C VAL A 67 23.10 -45.25 -16.00
N TYR A 68 22.92 -43.96 -15.74
CA TYR A 68 22.35 -43.51 -14.48
C TYR A 68 20.87 -43.90 -14.41
N GLU A 69 20.49 -44.65 -13.37
CA GLU A 69 19.08 -44.89 -13.06
C GLU A 69 18.41 -43.57 -12.67
N TYR A 70 17.39 -43.18 -13.44
CA TYR A 70 16.49 -42.11 -13.02
C TYR A 70 15.73 -42.59 -11.79
N LYS A 71 16.15 -42.16 -10.60
CA LYS A 71 15.33 -42.30 -9.40
C LYS A 71 13.99 -41.63 -9.68
N THR A 72 12.91 -42.38 -9.53
CA THR A 72 11.56 -41.81 -9.65
C THR A 72 11.48 -40.62 -8.70
N PRO A 73 11.07 -39.42 -9.18
CA PRO A 73 10.99 -38.25 -8.32
C PRO A 73 10.10 -38.56 -7.12
N GLU A 74 10.58 -38.23 -5.93
CA GLU A 74 9.79 -38.37 -4.71
C GLU A 74 8.49 -37.56 -4.84
N LYS A 75 7.37 -38.16 -4.43
CA LYS A 75 6.08 -37.50 -4.50
C LYS A 75 6.07 -36.30 -3.58
N ASN A 76 5.62 -35.16 -4.10
CA ASN A 76 5.46 -33.97 -3.29
C ASN A 76 4.08 -33.97 -2.60
N TRP A 77 3.90 -33.10 -1.60
CA TRP A 77 2.64 -32.88 -0.90
C TRP A 77 1.45 -32.64 -1.85
N TRP A 78 1.69 -31.98 -2.99
CA TRP A 78 0.68 -31.77 -4.03
C TRP A 78 0.23 -33.06 -4.73
N ASP A 79 1.14 -34.01 -4.91
CA ASP A 79 0.80 -35.30 -5.51
C ASP A 79 0.00 -36.16 -4.53
N HIS A 80 0.38 -36.14 -3.25
CA HIS A 80 -0.42 -36.74 -2.18
C HIS A 80 -1.83 -36.14 -2.07
N PHE A 81 -1.97 -34.82 -2.22
CA PHE A 81 -3.27 -34.16 -2.25
C PHE A 81 -4.15 -34.63 -3.42
N LYS A 82 -3.60 -34.71 -4.64
CA LYS A 82 -4.34 -35.22 -5.80
C LYS A 82 -4.78 -36.66 -5.61
N GLU A 83 -3.90 -37.51 -5.07
CA GLU A 83 -4.21 -38.92 -4.80
C GLU A 83 -5.30 -39.08 -3.74
N TRP A 84 -5.22 -38.30 -2.65
CA TRP A 84 -6.28 -38.24 -1.63
C TRP A 84 -7.62 -37.80 -2.25
N LEU A 85 -7.62 -36.72 -3.02
CA LEU A 85 -8.83 -36.20 -3.67
C LEU A 85 -9.40 -37.20 -4.69
N ALA A 86 -8.53 -37.87 -5.45
CA ALA A 86 -8.93 -38.91 -6.39
C ALA A 86 -9.57 -40.10 -5.67
N SER A 87 -9.05 -40.48 -4.49
CA SER A 87 -9.62 -41.56 -3.69
C SER A 87 -11.03 -41.23 -3.18
N ILE A 88 -11.26 -39.99 -2.74
CA ILE A 88 -12.59 -39.53 -2.29
C ILE A 88 -13.58 -39.54 -3.44
N LEU A 89 -13.20 -38.97 -4.58
CA LEU A 89 -14.05 -38.91 -5.76
C LEU A 89 -14.32 -40.31 -6.33
N ASN A 90 -13.34 -41.21 -6.27
CA ASN A 90 -13.54 -42.60 -6.65
C ASN A 90 -14.57 -43.31 -5.76
N ASN A 91 -14.59 -43.04 -4.46
CA ASN A 91 -15.59 -43.61 -3.57
C ASN A 91 -17.00 -43.07 -3.84
N LEU A 92 -17.11 -41.81 -4.26
CA LEU A 92 -18.40 -41.15 -4.56
C LEU A 92 -18.97 -41.53 -5.94
N PHE A 93 -18.13 -41.54 -6.97
CA PHE A 93 -18.55 -41.74 -8.37
C PHE A 93 -18.27 -43.15 -8.89
N ARG A 94 -17.58 -44.00 -8.11
CA ARG A 94 -17.23 -45.39 -8.42
C ARG A 94 -16.58 -45.53 -9.80
N PHE A 95 -15.46 -44.83 -10.02
CA PHE A 95 -14.75 -44.89 -11.29
C PHE A 95 -14.22 -46.31 -11.56
N SER A 96 -14.04 -46.63 -12.84
CA SER A 96 -13.62 -47.96 -13.30
C SER A 96 -12.16 -48.28 -13.00
N SER A 97 -11.31 -47.27 -12.78
CA SER A 97 -9.89 -47.45 -12.46
C SER A 97 -9.32 -46.24 -11.70
N ASN A 98 -8.19 -46.44 -11.01
CA ASN A 98 -7.48 -45.36 -10.31
C ASN A 98 -6.88 -44.32 -11.28
N GLU A 99 -6.59 -44.73 -12.51
CA GLU A 99 -6.12 -43.80 -13.55
C GLU A 99 -7.26 -42.90 -14.05
N ALA A 100 -8.48 -43.44 -14.16
CA ALA A 100 -9.66 -42.67 -14.53
C ALA A 100 -10.01 -41.61 -13.46
N SER A 101 -9.90 -41.95 -12.17
CA SER A 101 -10.13 -41.00 -11.09
C SER A 101 -9.06 -39.90 -11.07
N MET A 102 -7.79 -40.23 -11.26
CA MET A 102 -6.70 -39.25 -11.35
C MET A 102 -6.84 -38.30 -12.54
N ASN A 103 -7.24 -38.82 -13.70
CA ASN A 103 -7.53 -38.00 -14.88
C ASN A 103 -8.72 -37.06 -14.64
N PHE A 104 -9.76 -37.56 -13.98
CA PHE A 104 -10.90 -36.73 -13.60
C PHE A 104 -10.50 -35.59 -12.65
N VAL A 105 -9.68 -35.87 -11.63
CA VAL A 105 -9.14 -34.85 -10.71
C VAL A 105 -8.34 -33.79 -11.46
N SER A 106 -7.50 -34.22 -12.41
CA SER A 106 -6.71 -33.29 -13.23
C SER A 106 -7.58 -32.35 -14.06
N ILE A 107 -8.63 -32.88 -14.70
CA ILE A 107 -9.60 -32.09 -15.47
C ILE A 107 -10.38 -31.15 -14.54
N LEU A 108 -10.85 -31.65 -13.40
CA LEU A 108 -11.59 -30.87 -12.41
C LEU A 108 -10.78 -29.66 -11.92
N LEU A 109 -9.52 -29.87 -11.55
CA LEU A 109 -8.64 -28.79 -11.09
C LEU A 109 -8.35 -27.77 -12.19
N LYS A 110 -8.19 -28.20 -13.45
CA LYS A 110 -8.02 -27.30 -14.60
C LYS A 110 -9.26 -26.44 -14.84
N VAL A 111 -10.45 -27.06 -14.84
CA VAL A 111 -11.73 -26.34 -15.01
C VAL A 111 -11.91 -25.34 -13.86
N LEU A 112 -11.65 -25.76 -12.62
CA LEU A 112 -11.74 -24.87 -11.46
C LEU A 112 -10.76 -23.69 -11.57
N ALA A 113 -9.52 -23.93 -12.00
CA ALA A 113 -8.54 -22.87 -12.22
C ALA A 113 -9.03 -21.85 -13.28
N VAL A 114 -9.56 -22.31 -14.41
CA VAL A 114 -10.14 -21.43 -15.44
C VAL A 114 -11.32 -20.63 -14.89
N LEU A 115 -12.22 -21.27 -14.14
CA LEU A 115 -13.36 -20.59 -13.52
C LEU A 115 -12.92 -19.52 -12.53
N ILE A 116 -11.89 -19.77 -11.72
CA ILE A 116 -11.32 -18.78 -10.81
C ILE A 116 -10.78 -17.58 -11.59
N VAL A 117 -10.04 -17.80 -12.69
CA VAL A 117 -9.52 -16.71 -13.53
C VAL A 117 -10.65 -15.88 -14.12
N VAL A 118 -11.67 -16.52 -14.69
CA VAL A 118 -12.85 -15.83 -15.25
C VAL A 118 -13.59 -15.05 -14.16
N PHE A 119 -13.74 -15.64 -12.97
CA PHE A 119 -14.39 -14.98 -11.84
C PHE A 119 -13.61 -13.74 -11.37
N VAL A 120 -12.28 -13.83 -11.29
CA VAL A 120 -11.42 -12.68 -10.95
C VAL A 120 -11.54 -11.58 -12.00
N ILE A 121 -11.49 -11.92 -13.30
CA ILE A 121 -11.69 -10.94 -14.39
C ILE A 121 -13.06 -10.27 -14.26
N TYR A 122 -14.11 -11.05 -13.99
CA TYR A 122 -15.44 -10.52 -13.75
C TYR A 122 -15.49 -9.59 -12.54
N LEU A 123 -14.86 -9.92 -11.42
CA LEU A 123 -14.78 -9.05 -10.24
C LEU A 123 -14.05 -7.74 -10.55
N ILE A 124 -12.95 -7.79 -11.31
CA ILE A 124 -12.21 -6.59 -11.74
C ILE A 124 -13.09 -5.73 -12.65
N ALA A 125 -13.70 -6.31 -13.68
CA ALA A 125 -14.58 -5.59 -14.60
C ALA A 125 -15.78 -4.96 -13.86
N LYS A 126 -16.39 -5.71 -12.93
CA LYS A 126 -17.48 -5.21 -12.09
C LYS A 126 -17.03 -4.08 -11.16
N ALA A 127 -15.85 -4.18 -10.57
CA ALA A 127 -15.28 -3.14 -9.71
C ALA A 127 -14.92 -1.85 -10.46
N LEU A 128 -14.61 -1.95 -11.77
CA LEU A 128 -14.35 -0.78 -12.61
C LEU A 128 -15.65 -0.10 -13.10
N ILE A 129 -16.69 -0.88 -13.41
CA ILE A 129 -17.95 -0.36 -13.96
C ILE A 129 -18.85 0.21 -12.86
N ASN A 130 -18.93 -0.46 -11.71
CA ASN A 130 -19.61 0.11 -10.56
C ASN A 130 -18.65 1.10 -9.87
N LYS A 131 -19.12 2.32 -9.59
CA LYS A 131 -18.42 3.30 -8.72
C LYS A 131 -18.09 2.74 -7.31
N ASP A 132 -18.56 1.53 -7.01
CA ASP A 132 -18.25 0.68 -5.86
C ASP A 132 -16.81 0.09 -5.88
N GLY A 133 -15.98 0.38 -6.89
CA GLY A 133 -14.53 0.08 -6.85
C GLY A 133 -13.81 0.70 -5.65
N GLN A 134 -14.45 1.68 -4.99
CA GLN A 134 -14.10 2.18 -3.66
C GLN A 134 -14.26 1.12 -2.54
N TRP A 135 -14.77 -0.08 -2.74
CA TRP A 135 -14.83 -1.09 -1.68
C TRP A 135 -13.54 -1.95 -1.59
N ILE A 136 -12.81 -2.09 -2.69
CA ILE A 136 -11.56 -2.89 -2.76
C ILE A 136 -10.33 -2.00 -2.53
N PHE A 137 -10.39 -0.73 -2.96
CA PHE A 137 -9.31 0.26 -2.78
C PHE A 137 -9.74 1.53 -2.02
N GLY A 138 -11.02 1.70 -1.74
CA GLY A 138 -11.49 2.84 -0.96
C GLY A 138 -11.62 2.47 0.52
N LYS A 139 -10.77 3.13 1.29
CA LYS A 139 -10.98 3.30 2.73
C LYS A 139 -12.37 3.89 2.94
N ASP A 140 -13.16 3.28 3.82
CA ASP A 140 -14.57 3.58 4.13
C ASP A 140 -15.01 5.03 3.81
N ALA A 141 -15.67 5.25 2.66
CA ALA A 141 -16.28 6.54 2.32
C ALA A 141 -17.46 6.93 3.24
N ASN A 142 -17.89 6.01 4.12
CA ASN A 142 -18.92 6.25 5.14
C ASN A 142 -18.35 6.45 6.56
N LYS A 143 -17.02 6.40 6.73
CA LYS A 143 -16.40 7.04 7.90
C LYS A 143 -15.94 8.40 7.42
N LYS A 144 -16.60 9.44 7.92
CA LYS A 144 -16.29 10.86 7.76
C LYS A 144 -14.92 11.19 8.39
N THR A 145 -13.88 10.46 8.00
CA THR A 145 -12.49 10.72 8.32
C THR A 145 -11.84 11.07 6.99
N ILE A 146 -12.26 12.18 6.41
CA ILE A 146 -11.38 12.87 5.50
C ILE A 146 -10.14 13.17 6.34
N TYR A 147 -9.02 12.52 6.02
CA TYR A 147 -7.78 12.78 6.75
C TYR A 147 -7.49 14.27 6.58
N TYR A 148 -7.31 14.97 7.69
CA TYR A 148 -7.05 16.42 7.67
C TYR A 148 -5.86 16.76 6.74
N SER A 149 -4.90 15.83 6.60
CA SER A 149 -3.77 15.93 5.68
C SER A 149 -4.17 15.97 4.20
N ASP A 150 -5.23 15.28 3.80
CA ASP A 150 -5.65 15.21 2.39
C ASP A 150 -6.42 16.46 1.97
N ILE A 151 -7.11 17.08 2.93
CA ILE A 151 -7.79 18.38 2.76
C ILE A 151 -6.77 19.47 2.55
N GLU A 152 -5.76 19.55 3.42
CA GLU A 152 -4.70 20.56 3.32
C GLU A 152 -3.94 20.41 2.00
N LYS A 153 -3.58 19.20 1.57
CA LYS A 153 -2.86 19.01 0.29
C LYS A 153 -3.62 19.48 -0.95
N ASN A 154 -4.94 19.54 -0.89
CA ASN A 154 -5.79 19.74 -2.06
C ASN A 154 -6.76 20.92 -1.89
N ILE A 155 -6.43 21.95 -1.11
CA ILE A 155 -7.36 23.05 -0.80
C ILE A 155 -8.04 23.64 -2.05
N HIS A 156 -7.35 23.69 -3.18
CA HIS A 156 -7.87 24.23 -4.43
C HIS A 156 -9.05 23.43 -5.01
N LEU A 157 -9.09 22.12 -4.78
CA LEU A 157 -10.10 21.20 -5.33
C LEU A 157 -11.34 21.06 -4.44
N LEU A 158 -11.32 21.62 -3.23
CA LEU A 158 -12.37 21.42 -2.24
C LEU A 158 -13.53 22.42 -2.37
N ASP A 159 -14.72 21.90 -2.07
CA ASP A 159 -15.95 22.66 -1.87
C ASP A 159 -16.11 22.96 -0.37
N PHE A 160 -15.54 24.09 0.05
CA PHE A 160 -15.53 24.50 1.46
C PHE A 160 -16.93 24.79 2.00
N GLU A 161 -17.87 25.26 1.17
CA GLU A 161 -19.24 25.55 1.60
C GLU A 161 -19.92 24.27 2.08
N LYS A 162 -19.82 23.17 1.31
CA LYS A 162 -20.37 21.87 1.70
C LYS A 162 -19.69 21.30 2.95
N LEU A 163 -18.37 21.40 3.02
CA LEU A 163 -17.61 20.89 4.17
C LEU A 163 -18.00 21.62 5.47
N ILE A 164 -18.11 22.95 5.41
CA ILE A 164 -18.52 23.79 6.53
C ILE A 164 -19.96 23.48 6.96
N ALA A 165 -20.90 23.43 6.01
CA ALA A 165 -22.29 23.11 6.29
C ALA A 165 -22.43 21.75 6.98
N ALA A 166 -21.74 20.72 6.46
CA ALA A 166 -21.75 19.38 7.02
C ALA A 166 -21.09 19.28 8.40
N SER A 167 -20.09 20.12 8.71
CA SER A 167 -19.46 20.19 10.04
C SER A 167 -20.36 20.88 11.07
N ILE A 168 -21.06 21.95 10.66
CA ILE A 168 -22.02 22.65 11.52
C ILE A 168 -23.19 21.73 11.87
N GLU A 169 -23.75 21.02 10.89
CA GLU A 169 -24.85 20.07 11.10
C GLU A 169 -24.47 18.93 12.05
N SER A 170 -23.22 18.46 12.00
CA SER A 170 -22.73 17.44 12.94
C SER A 170 -22.28 17.97 14.30
N GLY A 171 -22.46 19.27 14.58
CA GLY A 171 -22.05 19.90 15.84
C GLY A 171 -20.53 20.10 15.99
N GLU A 172 -19.77 19.87 14.93
CA GLU A 172 -18.30 19.91 14.91
C GLU A 172 -17.78 21.33 14.65
N LYS A 173 -18.08 22.25 15.58
CA LYS A 173 -17.79 23.69 15.45
C LYS A 173 -16.32 23.99 15.23
N ARG A 174 -15.43 23.27 15.92
CA ARG A 174 -13.98 23.43 15.78
C ARG A 174 -13.51 23.06 14.36
N ILE A 175 -14.08 22.00 13.79
CA ILE A 175 -13.79 21.58 12.40
C ILE A 175 -14.30 22.62 11.40
N ALA A 176 -15.50 23.17 11.62
CA ALA A 176 -16.04 24.22 10.76
C ALA A 176 -15.12 25.46 10.74
N VAL A 177 -14.58 25.88 11.89
CA VAL A 177 -13.60 26.99 11.97
C VAL A 177 -12.33 26.68 11.18
N ARG A 178 -11.81 25.44 11.27
CA ARG A 178 -10.66 25.01 10.46
C ARG A 178 -10.93 25.10 8.97
N TYR A 179 -12.11 24.69 8.51
CA TYR A 179 -12.48 24.81 7.11
C TYR A 179 -12.65 26.25 6.65
N TYR A 180 -13.17 27.14 7.50
CA TYR A 180 -13.16 28.59 7.21
C TYR A 180 -11.73 29.13 7.06
N TYR A 181 -10.79 28.71 7.90
CA TYR A 181 -9.40 29.14 7.82
C TYR A 181 -8.72 28.64 6.52
N LEU A 182 -8.92 27.37 6.14
CA LEU A 182 -8.39 26.84 4.89
C LEU A 182 -9.03 27.49 3.66
N TRP A 183 -10.31 27.85 3.73
CA TRP A 183 -10.98 28.61 2.67
C TRP A 183 -10.40 30.02 2.53
N LEU A 184 -10.11 30.69 3.65
CA LEU A 184 -9.42 31.98 3.65
C LEU A 184 -8.06 31.88 2.94
N LEU A 185 -7.22 30.89 3.29
CA LEU A 185 -5.93 30.68 2.62
C LEU A 185 -6.09 30.42 1.12
N LYS A 186 -7.09 29.62 0.71
CA LYS A 186 -7.41 29.39 -0.71
C LYS A 186 -7.70 30.70 -1.44
N VAL A 187 -8.57 31.55 -0.87
CA VAL A 187 -8.97 32.81 -1.51
C VAL A 187 -7.79 33.78 -1.56
N MET A 188 -7.01 33.88 -0.48
CA MET A 188 -5.80 34.72 -0.45
C MET A 188 -4.77 34.28 -1.49
N ALA A 189 -4.59 32.97 -1.68
CA ALA A 189 -3.70 32.44 -2.71
C ALA A 189 -4.22 32.69 -4.13
N GLN A 190 -5.54 32.54 -4.36
CA GLN A 190 -6.16 32.84 -5.66
C GLN A 190 -5.99 34.31 -6.07
N ASN A 191 -6.01 35.22 -5.09
CA ASN A 191 -5.85 36.66 -5.30
C ASN A 191 -4.41 37.15 -5.04
N HIS A 192 -3.43 36.25 -5.04
CA HIS A 192 -1.99 36.56 -4.98
C HIS A 192 -1.53 37.34 -3.73
N TYR A 193 -2.28 37.28 -2.62
CA TYR A 193 -1.84 37.84 -1.34
C TYR A 193 -0.77 36.97 -0.67
N ILE A 194 -0.79 35.67 -0.96
CA ILE A 194 0.14 34.65 -0.46
C ILE A 194 0.41 33.62 -1.55
N GLU A 195 1.52 32.90 -1.44
CA GLU A 195 1.81 31.68 -2.18
C GLU A 195 1.55 30.47 -1.28
N TRP A 196 0.47 29.73 -1.56
CA TRP A 196 0.07 28.60 -0.72
C TRP A 196 1.07 27.44 -0.78
N ASP A 197 1.48 26.96 0.40
CA ASP A 197 2.29 25.75 0.59
C ASP A 197 1.88 25.05 1.91
N ILE A 198 1.76 23.73 1.88
CA ILE A 198 1.39 22.94 3.06
C ILE A 198 2.43 23.00 4.19
N GLU A 199 3.70 23.25 3.87
CA GLU A 199 4.79 23.30 4.86
C GLU A 199 4.93 24.68 5.50
N LYS A 200 4.26 25.71 4.97
CA LYS A 200 4.29 27.08 5.52
C LYS A 200 3.45 27.23 6.78
N THR A 201 3.96 27.99 7.74
CA THR A 201 3.27 28.40 8.95
C THR A 201 2.43 29.66 8.74
N ASN A 202 1.51 29.95 9.67
CA ASN A 202 0.75 31.21 9.65
C ASN A 202 1.66 32.45 9.70
N SER A 203 2.83 32.34 10.34
CA SER A 203 3.81 33.42 10.37
C SER A 203 4.46 33.63 9.01
N ASP A 204 4.76 32.55 8.28
CA ASP A 204 5.33 32.62 6.93
C ASP A 204 4.38 33.35 5.98
N TYR A 205 3.09 32.97 6.00
CA TYR A 205 2.05 33.67 5.24
C TYR A 205 1.93 35.15 5.62
N LEU A 206 2.09 35.50 6.90
CA LEU A 206 2.03 36.89 7.35
C LEU A 206 3.17 37.76 6.78
N TYR A 207 4.33 37.18 6.49
CA TYR A 207 5.46 37.90 5.88
C TYR A 207 5.27 38.20 4.39
N GLU A 208 4.43 37.44 3.70
CA GLU A 208 4.14 37.63 2.27
C GLU A 208 3.17 38.80 2.01
N ILE A 209 2.28 39.06 2.97
CA ILE A 209 1.24 40.09 2.86
C ILE A 209 1.85 41.49 2.93
N GLN A 210 1.67 42.26 1.85
CA GLN A 210 2.21 43.61 1.71
C GLN A 210 1.33 44.70 2.34
N GLY A 211 0.00 44.59 2.19
CA GLY A 211 -0.95 45.63 2.62
C GLY A 211 -1.13 45.67 4.14
N PRO A 212 -0.91 46.81 4.82
CA PRO A 212 -1.02 46.91 6.27
C PRO A 212 -2.38 46.47 6.83
N ALA A 213 -3.48 46.85 6.17
CA ALA A 213 -4.84 46.47 6.58
C ALA A 213 -5.08 44.96 6.44
N HIS A 214 -4.66 44.36 5.33
CA HIS A 214 -4.75 42.90 5.12
C HIS A 214 -3.89 42.13 6.12
N LYS A 215 -2.71 42.66 6.44
CA LYS A 215 -1.78 42.06 7.39
C LYS A 215 -2.37 42.05 8.80
N GLU A 216 -2.97 43.16 9.24
CA GLU A 216 -3.66 43.26 10.53
C GLU A 216 -4.85 42.29 10.59
N GLU A 217 -5.67 42.25 9.55
CA GLU A 217 -6.81 41.35 9.43
C GLU A 217 -6.38 39.87 9.51
N PHE A 218 -5.37 39.48 8.74
CA PHE A 218 -4.83 38.12 8.74
C PHE A 218 -4.18 37.73 10.07
N THR A 219 -3.51 38.67 10.74
CA THR A 219 -2.95 38.46 12.08
C THR A 219 -4.04 38.09 13.07
N TYR A 220 -5.14 38.85 13.08
CA TYR A 220 -6.27 38.59 13.96
C TYR A 220 -6.94 37.24 13.67
N LEU A 221 -7.17 36.92 12.40
CA LEU A 221 -7.77 35.65 11.98
C LEU A 221 -6.89 34.44 12.33
N SER A 222 -5.58 34.56 12.15
CA SER A 222 -4.61 33.52 12.50
C SER A 222 -4.51 33.31 14.01
N TYR A 223 -4.58 34.38 14.80
CA TYR A 223 -4.69 34.28 16.25
C TYR A 223 -5.95 33.53 16.66
N LEU A 224 -7.10 33.91 16.10
CA LEU A 224 -8.40 33.29 16.39
C LEU A 224 -8.40 31.79 16.02
N TYR A 225 -7.89 31.45 14.83
CA TYR A 225 -7.75 30.07 14.40
C TYR A 225 -6.85 29.26 15.34
N ASN A 226 -5.66 29.78 15.68
CA ASN A 226 -4.73 29.08 16.56
C ASN A 226 -5.34 28.83 17.94
N TYR A 227 -6.03 29.83 18.48
CA TYR A 227 -6.71 29.73 19.77
C TYR A 227 -7.81 28.66 19.76
N ILE A 228 -8.65 28.61 18.72
CA ILE A 228 -9.77 27.67 18.63
C ILE A 228 -9.30 26.24 18.30
N TRP A 229 -8.32 26.11 17.40
CA TRP A 229 -7.88 24.82 16.89
C TRP A 229 -6.90 24.13 17.83
N TYR A 230 -5.88 24.85 18.32
CA TYR A 230 -4.81 24.30 19.17
C TYR A 230 -5.03 24.55 20.67
N GLY A 231 -5.93 25.46 21.06
CA GLY A 231 -6.10 25.86 22.46
C GLY A 231 -6.85 24.88 23.37
N GLU A 232 -7.26 23.71 22.89
CA GLU A 232 -8.02 22.68 23.65
C GLU A 232 -9.35 23.13 24.30
N PHE A 233 -9.81 24.37 24.15
CA PHE A 233 -11.06 24.86 24.75
C PHE A 233 -12.31 24.47 23.93
N GLU A 234 -13.43 24.19 24.60
CA GLU A 234 -14.74 24.04 23.96
C GLU A 234 -15.25 25.40 23.46
N ILE A 235 -15.67 25.45 22.20
CA ILE A 235 -16.22 26.67 21.60
C ILE A 235 -17.74 26.70 21.78
N ASP A 236 -18.21 27.65 22.58
CA ASP A 236 -19.65 27.88 22.73
C ASP A 236 -20.27 28.44 21.45
N GLU A 237 -21.61 28.42 21.37
CA GLU A 237 -22.36 28.90 20.20
C GLU A 237 -22.12 30.39 19.89
N THR A 238 -21.96 31.22 20.92
CA THR A 238 -21.80 32.66 20.77
C THR A 238 -20.42 32.98 20.18
N MET A 239 -19.38 32.33 20.70
CA MET A 239 -18.01 32.43 20.24
C MET A 239 -17.89 31.89 18.81
N PHE A 240 -18.52 30.74 18.52
CA PHE A 240 -18.57 30.18 17.17
C PHE A 240 -19.19 31.15 16.16
N ARG A 241 -20.34 31.75 16.45
CA ARG A 241 -20.99 32.71 15.54
C ARG A 241 -20.15 33.96 15.30
N LYS A 242 -19.45 34.45 16.32
CA LYS A 242 -18.50 35.58 16.16
C LYS A 242 -17.36 35.20 15.22
N ALA A 243 -16.77 34.03 15.41
CA ALA A 243 -15.69 33.54 14.56
C ALA A 243 -16.17 33.32 13.12
N GLU A 244 -17.31 32.65 12.94
CA GLU A 244 -17.95 32.42 11.64
C GLU A 244 -18.15 33.74 10.87
N ASN A 245 -18.78 34.73 11.51
CA ASN A 245 -19.03 36.02 10.87
C ASN A 245 -17.72 36.73 10.49
N ARG A 246 -16.69 36.64 11.34
CA ARG A 246 -15.38 37.23 11.05
C ARG A 246 -14.73 36.58 9.82
N PHE A 247 -14.71 35.25 9.76
CA PHE A 247 -14.18 34.53 8.60
C PHE A 247 -14.95 34.81 7.32
N LYS A 248 -16.29 34.80 7.34
CA LYS A 248 -17.11 35.14 6.17
C LYS A 248 -16.82 36.55 5.65
N ASN A 249 -16.71 37.52 6.55
CA ASN A 249 -16.39 38.89 6.18
C ASN A 249 -14.98 38.99 5.58
N ALA A 250 -13.99 38.35 6.18
CA ALA A 250 -12.63 38.34 5.67
C ALA A 250 -12.55 37.70 4.28
N ILE A 251 -13.17 36.54 4.07
CA ILE A 251 -13.25 35.86 2.77
C ILE A 251 -13.85 36.79 1.70
N LYS A 252 -14.90 37.54 2.06
CA LYS A 252 -15.48 38.55 1.16
C LYS A 252 -14.51 39.70 0.86
N THR A 253 -13.77 40.18 1.85
CA THR A 253 -12.78 41.26 1.68
C THR A 253 -11.64 40.80 0.76
N PHE A 254 -11.06 39.64 1.00
CA PHE A 254 -9.97 39.08 0.20
C PHE A 254 -10.39 38.58 -1.19
N SER A 255 -11.70 38.56 -1.49
CA SER A 255 -12.24 38.11 -2.78
C SER A 255 -12.70 39.26 -3.71
N ASN A 256 -12.81 40.49 -3.22
CA ASN A 256 -13.40 41.62 -3.95
C ASN A 256 -12.38 42.69 -4.40
N GLU A 257 -11.12 42.30 -4.60
CA GLU A 257 -10.09 43.08 -5.28
C GLU A 257 -9.49 42.24 -6.41
#